data_AF-A0A7H4MBF3-F1
#
_entry.id   AF-A0A7H4MBF3-F1
#
_cell.length_a   1.000
_cell.length_b   1.000
_cell.length_c   1.000
_cell.angle_alpha   90.00
_cell.angle_beta   90.00
_cell.angle_gamma   90.00
#
_symmetry.space_group_name_H-M   'P 1'
#
loop_
_entity.id
_entity.type
_entity.pdbx_description
1 polymer ?
#
loop_
_entity_poly.entity_id
_entity_poly.type
_entity_poly.pdbx_seq_one_letter_code
_entity_poly.pdbx_strand_id
1 'polypeptide(L)'
;MAEGALSAGGFLGEESGFEGDEHTVWVLDPVDGTTNFILGMDYWCISLARVCQGELSLGIIYAPDRNEFFFAGRGEGRFSTVVA
;
A
#
# COMPACT_ATOMS: atom_id res chain seq x y z
N MET A 1 18.14 -5.14 -4.11
CA MET A 1 17.33 -6.38 -4.25
C MET A 1 16.91 -6.83 -2.87
N ALA A 2 15.84 -6.25 -2.32
CA ALA A 2 15.32 -6.67 -1.03
C ALA A 2 14.26 -7.74 -1.27
N GLU A 3 14.71 -8.98 -1.43
CA GLU A 3 13.85 -10.16 -1.30
C GLU A 3 13.61 -10.38 0.20
N GLY A 4 12.65 -9.61 0.73
CA GLY A 4 12.15 -9.76 2.09
C GLY A 4 10.79 -10.44 2.03
N ALA A 5 10.77 -11.72 2.40
CA ALA A 5 9.61 -12.61 2.40
C ALA A 5 8.26 -11.92 2.69
N LEU A 6 7.41 -11.82 1.67
CA LEU A 6 5.95 -11.85 1.85
C LEU A 6 5.64 -13.24 2.42
N SER A 7 5.66 -13.37 3.74
CA SER A 7 5.41 -14.64 4.42
C SER A 7 4.00 -15.13 4.08
N ALA A 8 3.89 -16.13 3.20
CA ALA A 8 2.69 -16.94 2.95
C ALA A 8 1.34 -16.19 3.00
N GLY A 9 1.24 -15.06 2.32
CA GLY A 9 0.01 -14.26 2.22
C GLY A 9 -0.32 -13.98 0.76
N GLY A 10 -1.58 -13.63 0.49
CA GLY A 10 -2.01 -13.20 -0.83
C GLY A 10 -1.50 -11.80 -1.19
N PHE A 11 -1.54 -11.52 -2.48
CA PHE A 11 -1.16 -10.26 -3.07
C PHE A 11 -2.19 -9.88 -4.14
N LEU A 12 -2.66 -8.64 -4.12
CA LEU A 12 -3.56 -8.05 -5.08
C LEU A 12 -2.87 -6.81 -5.65
N GLY A 13 -2.29 -6.94 -6.83
CA GLY A 13 -1.77 -5.78 -7.56
C GLY A 13 -2.83 -5.23 -8.51
N GLU A 14 -2.84 -3.91 -8.69
CA GLU A 14 -3.68 -3.25 -9.71
C GLU A 14 -3.53 -3.93 -11.08
N GLU A 15 -2.29 -4.15 -11.51
CA GLU A 15 -1.97 -4.67 -12.85
C GLU A 15 -1.88 -6.20 -12.92
N SER A 16 -1.63 -6.87 -11.79
CA SER A 16 -1.40 -8.33 -11.74
C SER A 16 -2.63 -9.12 -11.29
N GLY A 17 -3.64 -8.46 -10.70
CA GLY A 17 -4.75 -9.15 -10.05
C GLY A 17 -4.31 -9.87 -8.77
N PHE A 18 -5.15 -10.82 -8.32
CA PHE A 18 -4.98 -11.53 -7.05
C PHE A 18 -4.20 -12.84 -7.21
N GLU A 19 -3.23 -13.07 -6.32
CA GLU A 19 -2.49 -14.32 -6.17
C GLU A 19 -2.36 -14.70 -4.69
N GLY A 20 -2.35 -16.00 -4.36
CA GLY A 20 -2.05 -16.48 -3.01
C GLY A 20 -3.26 -16.66 -2.07
N ASP A 21 -3.03 -16.52 -0.77
CA ASP A 21 -3.99 -16.81 0.30
C ASP A 21 -4.81 -15.58 0.74
N GLU A 22 -6.09 -15.79 1.06
CA GLU A 22 -7.02 -14.71 1.39
C GLU A 22 -6.99 -14.27 2.87
N HIS A 23 -6.29 -15.00 3.75
CA HIS A 23 -6.24 -14.63 5.17
C HIS A 23 -5.39 -13.40 5.45
N THR A 24 -4.35 -13.15 4.66
CA THR A 24 -3.56 -11.92 4.72
C THR A 24 -3.20 -11.50 3.32
N VAL A 25 -3.84 -10.45 2.83
CA VAL A 25 -3.67 -9.93 1.47
C VAL A 25 -2.98 -8.59 1.51
N TRP A 26 -1.92 -8.43 0.72
CA TRP A 26 -1.33 -7.14 0.42
C TRP A 26 -1.95 -6.58 -0.84
N VAL A 27 -2.45 -5.34 -0.80
CA VAL A 27 -3.03 -4.66 -1.95
C VAL A 27 -2.10 -3.52 -2.36
N LEU A 28 -1.62 -3.53 -3.60
CA LEU A 28 -0.65 -2.55 -4.11
C LEU A 28 -1.19 -1.84 -5.35
N ASP A 29 -1.15 -0.52 -5.32
CA ASP A 29 -1.16 0.34 -6.51
C ASP A 29 0.20 1.07 -6.59
N PRO A 30 1.03 0.77 -7.61
CA PRO A 30 2.34 1.39 -7.75
C PRO A 30 2.27 2.86 -8.21
N VAL A 31 1.17 3.30 -8.82
CA VAL A 31 1.00 4.66 -9.36
C VAL A 31 -0.46 5.10 -9.22
N ASP A 32 -0.88 5.43 -7.99
CA ASP A 32 -2.17 6.08 -7.78
C ASP A 32 -2.07 7.55 -8.24
N GLY A 33 -2.88 7.89 -9.25
CA GLY A 33 -2.79 9.14 -9.98
C GLY A 33 -2.01 9.04 -11.29
N THR A 34 -2.14 7.95 -12.05
CA THR A 34 -1.49 7.70 -13.35
C THR A 34 -1.48 8.90 -14.29
N THR A 35 -2.58 9.66 -14.39
CA THR A 35 -2.63 10.88 -15.21
C THR A 35 -1.65 11.94 -14.72
N ASN A 36 -1.59 12.18 -13.41
CA ASN A 36 -0.66 13.14 -12.82
C ASN A 36 0.79 12.70 -13.01
N PHE A 37 1.06 11.39 -12.84
CA PHE A 37 2.37 10.81 -13.10
C PHE A 37 2.81 11.01 -14.56
N ILE A 38 1.95 10.67 -15.53
CA ILE A 38 2.24 10.84 -16.97
C ILE A 38 2.46 12.31 -17.33
N LEU A 39 1.74 13.23 -16.69
CA LEU A 39 1.87 14.68 -16.91
C LEU A 39 3.06 15.31 -16.15
N GLY A 40 3.82 14.53 -15.36
CA GLY A 40 4.95 15.02 -14.57
C GLY A 40 4.54 15.93 -13.40
N MET A 41 3.30 15.79 -12.91
CA MET A 41 2.82 16.47 -11.71
C MET A 41 3.22 15.67 -10.47
N ASP A 42 3.48 16.35 -9.35
CA ASP A 42 3.87 15.75 -8.07
C ASP A 42 2.69 15.23 -7.23
N TYR A 43 1.49 15.19 -7.82
CA TYR A 43 0.24 14.71 -7.20
C TYR A 43 -0.04 13.24 -7.56
N TRP A 44 0.90 12.35 -7.28
CA TRP A 44 0.73 10.90 -7.37
C TRP A 44 1.43 10.22 -6.19
N CYS A 45 1.11 8.96 -5.93
CA CYS A 45 1.74 8.19 -4.87
C CYS A 45 1.78 6.69 -5.16
N ILE A 46 2.56 5.97 -4.35
CA ILE A 46 2.47 4.53 -4.19
C ILE A 46 1.51 4.28 -3.01
N SER A 47 0.47 3.48 -3.24
CA SER A 47 -0.46 3.08 -2.18
C SER A 47 -0.34 1.59 -1.87
N LEU A 48 -0.26 1.26 -0.58
CA LEU A 48 -0.11 -0.12 -0.12
C LEU A 48 -0.99 -0.37 1.11
N ALA A 49 -1.77 -1.44 1.07
CA ALA A 49 -2.62 -1.85 2.18
C ALA A 49 -2.36 -3.31 2.55
N ARG A 50 -2.57 -3.64 3.84
CA ARG A 50 -2.61 -5.03 4.31
C ARG A 50 -3.98 -5.33 4.89
N VAL A 51 -4.68 -6.27 4.29
CA VAL A 51 -5.98 -6.78 4.72
C VAL A 51 -5.76 -8.13 5.41
N CYS A 52 -6.17 -8.26 6.66
CA CYS A 52 -6.09 -9.52 7.40
C CYS A 52 -7.50 -9.98 7.74
N GLN A 53 -7.88 -11.18 7.31
CA GLN A 53 -9.22 -11.76 7.53
C GLN A 53 -10.35 -10.81 7.07
N GLY A 54 -10.18 -10.17 5.92
CA GLY A 54 -11.15 -9.20 5.37
C GLY A 54 -11.13 -7.82 6.02
N GLU A 55 -10.31 -7.58 7.05
CA GLU A 55 -10.23 -6.30 7.77
C GLU A 55 -8.93 -5.54 7.44
N LEU A 56 -9.03 -4.23 7.19
CA LEU A 56 -7.86 -3.38 6.95
C LEU A 56 -7.01 -3.28 8.22
N SER A 57 -5.76 -3.72 8.14
CA SER A 57 -4.82 -3.77 9.28
C SER A 57 -3.73 -2.70 9.20
N LEU A 58 -3.35 -2.28 7.99
CA LEU A 58 -2.30 -1.30 7.70
C LEU A 58 -2.62 -0.61 6.37
N GLY A 59 -2.42 0.70 6.30
CA GLY A 59 -2.36 1.47 5.06
C GLY A 59 -1.10 2.33 5.04
N ILE A 60 -0.49 2.43 3.86
CA ILE A 60 0.72 3.21 3.58
C ILE A 60 0.47 4.04 2.32
N ILE A 61 0.87 5.29 2.36
CA ILE A 61 0.96 6.20 1.22
C ILE A 61 2.39 6.75 1.18
N TYR A 62 3.04 6.60 0.03
CA TYR A 62 4.36 7.18 -0.20
C TYR A 62 4.31 8.04 -1.46
N ALA A 63 4.56 9.35 -1.32
CA ALA A 63 4.63 10.29 -2.43
C ALA A 63 6.11 10.61 -2.73
N PRO A 64 6.74 9.97 -3.74
CA PRO A 64 8.19 10.01 -3.91
C PRO A 64 8.71 11.41 -4.26
N ASP A 65 8.00 12.13 -5.13
CA ASP A 65 8.40 13.48 -5.57
C ASP A 65 8.37 14.51 -4.44
N ARG A 66 7.53 14.27 -3.44
CA ARG A 66 7.38 15.13 -2.26
C ARG A 66 8.19 14.63 -1.06
N ASN A 67 8.78 13.44 -1.17
CA ASN A 67 9.45 12.74 -0.07
C ASN A 67 8.56 12.67 1.18
N GLU A 68 7.27 12.39 0.99
CA GLU A 68 6.30 12.27 2.08
C GLU A 68 5.90 10.81 2.26
N PHE A 69 5.97 10.33 3.51
CA PHE A 69 5.56 8.99 3.87
C PHE A 69 4.51 9.03 4.98
N PHE A 70 3.34 8.46 4.69
CA PHE A 70 2.24 8.33 5.63
C PHE A 70 1.94 6.86 5.85
N PHE A 71 1.75 6.47 7.10
CA PHE A 71 1.22 5.15 7.41
C PHE A 71 0.24 5.21 8.57
N ALA A 72 -0.75 4.32 8.52
CA ALA A 72 -1.72 4.13 9.58
C ALA A 72 -1.96 2.64 9.78
N GLY A 73 -1.71 2.16 11.00
CA GLY A 73 -2.02 0.80 11.42
C GLY A 73 -3.24 0.76 12.32
N ARG A 74 -3.94 -0.37 12.34
CA ARG A 74 -5.01 -0.62 13.31
C ARG A 74 -4.39 -0.94 14.68
N GLY A 75 -4.46 0.02 15.62
CA GLY A 75 -4.18 -0.18 17.05
C GLY A 75 -5.45 -0.61 17.81
N GLU A 76 -5.56 -0.31 19.12
CA GLU A 76 -6.74 -0.53 19.99
C GLU A 76 -8.02 0.19 19.49
N GLY A 77 -8.55 -0.20 18.34
CA GLY A 77 -9.73 0.40 17.70
C GLY A 77 -9.49 1.78 17.08
N ARG A 78 -8.25 2.21 16.85
CA ARG A 78 -7.92 3.51 16.24
C ARG A 78 -6.87 3.37 15.14
N PHE A 79 -7.03 4.14 14.07
CA PHE A 79 -5.97 4.40 13.09
C PHE A 79 -5.21 5.65 13.51
N SER A 80 -3.90 5.54 13.71
CA SER A 80 -3.03 6.67 13.98
C SER A 80 -2.09 6.88 12.80
N THR A 81 -2.12 8.06 12.19
CA THR A 81 -1.18 8.45 11.14
C THR A 81 0.14 8.85 11.77
N VAL A 82 1.23 8.25 11.29
CA VAL A 82 2.59 8.74 11.54
C VAL A 82 3.14 9.25 10.22
N VAL A 83 3.71 10.44 10.26
CA VAL A 83 4.44 11.06 9.14
C VAL A 83 5.92 10.88 9.43
N ALA A 84 6.64 10.26 8.50
CA ALA A 84 8.10 10.07 8.59
C ALA A 84 8.82 11.04 7.64
#